data_AF-W7FR61-F1
#
_entry.id   AF-W7FR61-F1
#
_cell.length_a   1.000
_cell.length_b   1.000
_cell.length_c   1.000
_cell.angle_alpha   90.00
_cell.angle_beta   90.00
_cell.angle_gamma   90.00
#
_symmetry.space_group_name_H-M   'P 1'
#
loop_
_entity.id
_entity.type
_entity.pdbx_description
1 polymer ?
#
loop_
_entity_poly.entity_id
_entity_poly.type
_entity_poly.pdbx_seq_one_letter_code
_entity_poly.pdbx_strand_id
1 'polypeptide(L)'
;MLIEKYDEKPKFDLGFSPFYFISYPLYNIQCRSILYKHLNNYEANITYTPLININNLNIKTYIIYIFNSLHQIYNNEGIRGLYKGLIPMLAHIVSKKSIYYFLENVHFVIFRRLRSEKRRDIYDKKLIRNYENNSMNDKENDNNFIGDSINSKIVKQINFVKEENNFIKKKKKKKYFHLSLYHSFYEYVSCILSYPLLNISTKLIIFQNNSRSLLYNIKNIIRLTYMYDGIYGFFKGLNNYLIIQSMDKVLNCFLYRTFSNSCSYDKVVTIKVVLSTCLNTIMAPYIQYSILNRSQSLVPGLCKETTFSQFFNNFNWKSHLSNVSVGLVAAGVQLIVI
;
A
#
# COMPACT_ATOMS: atom_id res chain seq x y z
N MET A 1 9.01 -6.66 -7.28
CA MET A 1 7.69 -6.63 -7.96
C MET A 1 7.52 -5.39 -8.83
N LEU A 2 8.62 -4.81 -9.34
CA LEU A 2 8.59 -3.76 -10.34
C LEU A 2 8.78 -4.47 -11.69
N ILE A 3 7.67 -4.81 -12.33
CA ILE A 3 7.51 -5.04 -13.78
C ILE A 3 7.86 -6.40 -14.40
N GLU A 4 8.75 -7.21 -13.85
CA GLU A 4 9.12 -8.46 -14.55
C GLU A 4 8.04 -9.57 -14.54
N LYS A 5 7.04 -9.51 -13.66
CA LYS A 5 5.96 -10.52 -13.58
C LYS A 5 4.74 -10.26 -14.49
N TYR A 6 4.77 -9.28 -15.41
CA TYR A 6 3.54 -8.86 -16.13
C TYR A 6 3.13 -9.72 -17.34
N ASP A 7 3.96 -10.63 -17.83
CA ASP A 7 3.59 -11.60 -18.87
C ASP A 7 3.31 -13.01 -18.30
N GLU A 8 3.45 -13.20 -16.98
CA GLU A 8 3.12 -14.46 -16.31
C GLU A 8 1.71 -14.44 -15.73
N LYS A 9 1.08 -15.62 -15.60
CA LYS A 9 -0.18 -15.76 -14.88
C LYS A 9 -0.03 -15.17 -13.46
N PRO A 10 -0.99 -14.36 -12.98
CA PRO A 10 -0.97 -13.87 -11.61
C PRO A 10 -0.87 -15.05 -10.64
N LYS A 11 0.20 -15.08 -9.85
CA LYS A 11 0.47 -16.13 -8.85
C LYS A 11 0.00 -15.60 -7.50
N PHE A 12 -0.90 -16.33 -6.85
CA PHE A 12 -1.40 -16.00 -5.53
C PHE A 12 -0.36 -16.32 -4.46
N ASP A 13 0.61 -15.42 -4.27
CA ASP A 13 1.63 -15.61 -3.24
C ASP A 13 1.06 -15.10 -1.90
N LEU A 14 0.46 -16.02 -1.14
CA LEU A 14 -0.06 -15.79 0.22
C LEU A 14 1.11 -15.75 1.22
N GLY A 15 2.07 -14.85 1.01
CA GLY A 15 3.19 -14.66 1.91
C GLY A 15 2.74 -13.94 3.18
N PHE A 16 2.24 -14.68 4.17
CA PHE A 16 2.28 -14.23 5.55
C PHE A 16 3.68 -14.50 6.07
N SER A 17 4.41 -13.44 6.36
CA SER A 17 5.67 -13.57 7.07
C SER A 17 5.38 -13.99 8.52
N PRO A 18 5.96 -15.08 9.04
CA PRO A 18 5.83 -15.47 10.45
C PRO A 18 6.24 -14.35 11.41
N PHE A 19 7.10 -13.43 10.95
CA PHE A 19 7.50 -12.24 11.70
C PHE A 19 6.32 -11.33 12.09
N TYR A 20 5.18 -11.39 11.38
CA TYR A 20 4.00 -10.60 11.73
C TYR A 20 3.43 -10.97 13.12
N PHE A 21 3.41 -12.26 13.47
CA PHE A 21 2.96 -12.71 14.79
C PHE A 21 3.92 -12.26 15.89
N ILE A 22 5.23 -12.36 15.64
CA ILE A 22 6.27 -11.98 16.61
C ILE A 22 6.24 -10.47 16.89
N SER A 23 5.97 -9.65 15.87
CA SER A 23 5.93 -8.18 15.98
C SER A 23 4.59 -7.62 16.47
N TYR A 24 3.52 -8.42 16.48
CA TYR A 24 2.18 -7.93 16.82
C TYR A 24 2.07 -7.34 18.24
N PRO A 25 2.66 -7.93 19.30
CA PRO A 25 2.60 -7.33 20.63
C PRO A 25 3.19 -5.91 20.68
N LEU A 26 4.25 -5.64 19.91
CA LEU A 26 4.83 -4.31 19.80
C LEU A 26 3.87 -3.33 19.11
N TYR A 27 3.22 -3.77 18.03
CA TYR A 27 2.17 -2.98 17.36
C TYR A 27 1.00 -2.68 18.30
N ASN A 28 0.60 -3.64 19.13
CA ASN A 28 -0.48 -3.47 20.10
C ASN A 28 -0.12 -2.41 21.16
N ILE A 29 1.09 -2.48 21.74
CA ILE A 29 1.60 -1.45 22.67
C ILE A 29 1.61 -0.07 22.01
N GLN A 30 2.10 0.02 20.77
CA GLN A 30 2.13 1.26 20.02
C GLN A 30 0.71 1.83 19.81
N CYS A 31 -0.25 0.98 19.44
CA CYS A 31 -1.64 1.42 19.31
C CYS A 31 -2.18 1.92 20.65
N ARG A 32 -2.00 1.17 21.74
CA ARG A 32 -2.49 1.55 23.06
C ARG A 32 -1.86 2.85 23.58
N SER A 33 -0.56 3.06 23.39
CA SER A 33 0.13 4.27 23.86
C SER A 33 -0.35 5.54 23.15
N ILE A 34 -0.77 5.43 21.89
CA ILE A 34 -1.39 6.53 21.12
C ILE A 34 -2.83 6.76 21.60
N LEU A 35 -3.60 5.69 21.74
CA LEU A 35 -5.05 5.74 21.87
C LEU A 35 -5.54 6.03 23.29
N TYR A 36 -4.81 5.59 24.32
CA TYR A 36 -5.18 5.79 25.73
C TYR A 36 -5.24 7.27 26.14
N LYS A 37 -4.48 8.15 25.47
CA LYS A 37 -4.56 9.60 25.70
C LYS A 37 -5.90 10.21 25.29
N HIS A 38 -6.66 9.53 24.45
CA HIS A 38 -7.87 10.04 23.80
C HIS A 38 -9.12 9.22 24.15
N LEU A 39 -9.10 8.42 25.21
CA LEU A 39 -10.24 7.61 25.61
C LEU A 39 -11.43 8.43 26.09
N ASN A 40 -12.64 7.95 25.79
CA ASN A 40 -13.86 8.38 26.46
C ASN A 40 -13.90 7.78 27.86
N ASN A 41 -13.78 8.63 28.90
CA ASN A 41 -13.95 8.20 30.29
C ASN A 41 -15.41 7.79 30.54
N TYR A 42 -15.63 6.51 30.76
CA TYR A 42 -16.81 6.01 31.47
C TYR A 42 -16.33 4.97 32.48
N GLU A 43 -15.75 5.46 33.59
CA GLU A 43 -15.64 4.85 34.92
C GLU A 43 -14.53 5.56 35.71
N ALA A 44 -14.91 6.26 36.77
CA ALA A 44 -14.01 6.93 37.71
C ALA A 44 -13.13 5.96 38.53
N ASN A 45 -13.28 4.65 38.33
CA ASN A 45 -12.66 3.60 39.16
C ASN A 45 -11.52 2.85 38.47
N ILE A 46 -11.29 3.05 37.17
CA ILE A 46 -10.13 2.50 36.48
C ILE A 46 -9.14 3.64 36.30
N THR A 47 -8.31 3.83 37.33
CA THR A 47 -7.08 4.61 37.22
C THR A 47 -6.19 3.93 36.20
N TYR A 48 -6.30 4.33 34.94
CA TYR A 48 -5.20 4.10 34.01
C TYR A 48 -3.99 4.75 34.64
N THR A 49 -3.01 3.96 35.05
CA THR A 49 -1.71 4.51 35.38
C THR A 49 -1.27 5.27 34.13
N PRO A 50 -1.12 6.60 34.19
CA PRO A 50 -0.70 7.35 33.03
C PRO A 50 0.62 6.74 32.60
N LEU A 51 0.66 6.16 31.40
CA LEU A 51 1.92 5.67 30.85
C LEU A 51 2.85 6.89 30.81
N ILE A 52 3.84 6.80 31.68
CA ILE A 52 4.76 7.82 32.18
C ILE A 52 5.13 8.88 31.14
N ASN A 53 5.18 10.14 31.59
CA ASN A 53 5.53 11.34 30.82
C ASN A 53 6.82 11.16 30.01
N ILE A 54 6.69 11.07 28.68
CA ILE A 54 7.72 10.68 27.70
C ILE A 54 8.57 11.91 27.29
N ASN A 55 9.08 12.66 28.24
CA ASN A 55 9.77 13.92 27.91
C ASN A 55 11.29 13.78 27.72
N ASN A 56 11.93 12.70 28.18
CA ASN A 56 13.36 12.43 27.93
C ASN A 56 13.66 10.93 28.03
N LEU A 57 13.90 10.24 26.90
CA LEU A 57 14.23 8.81 26.90
C LEU A 57 15.62 8.55 26.32
N ASN A 58 16.50 7.98 27.14
CA ASN A 58 17.64 7.17 26.68
C ASN A 58 17.10 5.84 26.11
N ILE A 59 17.84 5.23 25.16
CA ILE A 59 17.49 3.94 24.54
C ILE A 59 17.21 2.85 25.60
N LYS A 60 17.99 2.85 26.68
CA LYS A 60 17.80 1.95 27.83
C LYS A 60 16.42 2.11 28.48
N THR A 61 15.98 3.34 28.67
CA THR A 61 14.68 3.67 29.27
C THR A 61 13.53 3.29 28.34
N TYR A 62 13.71 3.39 27.02
CA TYR A 62 12.71 2.94 26.03
C TYR A 62 12.52 1.41 26.07
N ILE A 63 13.60 0.64 26.16
CA ILE A 63 13.52 -0.82 26.28
C ILE A 63 12.79 -1.21 27.56
N ILE A 64 13.15 -0.60 28.70
CA ILE A 64 12.47 -0.82 29.98
C ILE A 64 10.97 -0.51 29.88
N TYR A 65 10.60 0.57 29.19
CA TYR A 65 9.20 0.94 28.96
C TYR A 65 8.42 -0.12 28.18
N ILE A 66 9.00 -0.67 27.12
CA ILE A 66 8.35 -1.73 26.33
C ILE A 66 8.12 -2.99 27.17
N PHE A 67 9.13 -3.42 27.95
CA PHE A 67 8.98 -4.57 28.84
C PHE A 67 7.95 -4.34 29.94
N ASN A 68 7.96 -3.17 30.58
CA ASN A 68 6.97 -2.82 31.60
C ASN A 68 5.55 -2.79 31.01
N SER A 69 5.39 -2.25 29.80
CA SER A 69 4.09 -2.22 29.10
C SER A 69 3.61 -3.63 28.74
N LEU A 70 4.51 -4.50 28.25
CA LEU A 70 4.19 -5.92 27.99
C LEU A 70 3.73 -6.62 29.27
N HIS A 71 4.48 -6.44 30.36
CA HIS A 71 4.18 -7.06 31.65
C HIS A 71 2.85 -6.56 32.22
N GLN A 72 2.57 -5.25 32.11
CA GLN A 72 1.30 -4.66 32.53
C GLN A 72 0.11 -5.24 31.75
N ILE A 73 0.21 -5.36 30.41
CA ILE A 73 -0.86 -5.95 29.59
C ILE A 73 -1.06 -7.43 29.94
N TYR A 74 0.03 -8.17 30.14
CA TYR A 74 -0.02 -9.57 30.52
C TYR A 74 -0.71 -9.76 31.88
N ASN A 75 -0.39 -8.94 32.88
CA ASN A 75 -1.02 -9.04 34.21
C ASN A 75 -2.49 -8.64 34.20
N ASN A 76 -2.87 -7.62 33.42
CA ASN A 76 -4.24 -7.08 33.40
C ASN A 76 -5.21 -7.88 32.50
N GLU A 77 -4.71 -8.40 31.37
CA GLU A 77 -5.57 -8.99 30.32
C GLU A 77 -5.12 -10.40 29.88
N GLY A 78 -3.98 -10.86 30.38
CA GLY A 78 -3.34 -12.11 29.96
C GLY A 78 -2.76 -12.06 28.55
N ILE A 79 -2.33 -13.24 28.06
CA ILE A 79 -1.79 -13.44 26.71
C ILE A 79 -2.77 -13.01 25.62
N ARG A 80 -4.08 -13.15 25.88
CA ARG A 80 -5.14 -12.73 24.95
C ARG A 80 -5.16 -11.22 24.73
N GLY A 81 -4.78 -10.42 25.73
CA GLY A 81 -4.64 -8.97 25.62
C GLY A 81 -3.52 -8.55 24.67
N LEU A 82 -2.39 -9.26 24.67
CA LEU A 82 -1.24 -8.99 23.78
C LEU A 82 -1.58 -9.18 22.31
N TYR A 83 -2.46 -10.13 21.99
CA TYR A 83 -2.90 -10.43 20.62
C TYR A 83 -4.32 -9.95 20.30
N LYS A 84 -4.85 -9.03 21.11
CA LYS A 84 -6.19 -8.48 20.92
C LYS A 84 -6.28 -7.73 19.59
N GLY A 85 -7.33 -8.02 18.81
CA GLY A 85 -7.50 -7.46 17.46
C GLY A 85 -6.73 -8.19 16.34
N LEU A 86 -5.89 -9.19 16.64
CA LEU A 86 -5.08 -9.88 15.64
C LEU A 86 -5.94 -10.60 14.58
N ILE A 87 -6.98 -11.32 15.00
CA ILE A 87 -7.84 -12.10 14.10
C ILE A 87 -8.49 -11.22 13.02
N PRO A 88 -9.21 -10.13 13.36
CA PRO A 88 -9.77 -9.24 12.35
C PRO A 88 -8.69 -8.53 11.52
N MET A 89 -7.50 -8.27 12.08
CA MET A 89 -6.37 -7.73 11.32
C MET A 89 -5.85 -8.71 10.26
N LEU A 90 -5.68 -9.98 10.62
CA LEU A 90 -5.29 -11.03 9.66
C LEU A 90 -6.36 -11.20 8.59
N ALA A 91 -7.64 -11.24 8.99
CA ALA A 91 -8.75 -11.30 8.05
C ALA A 91 -8.74 -10.12 7.07
N HIS A 92 -8.45 -8.90 7.54
CA HIS A 92 -8.27 -7.73 6.68
C HIS A 92 -7.17 -7.95 5.63
N ILE A 93 -5.98 -8.38 6.06
CA ILE A 93 -4.83 -8.59 5.16
C ILE A 93 -5.12 -9.67 4.11
N VAL A 94 -5.71 -10.80 4.53
CA VAL A 94 -6.13 -11.89 3.63
C VAL A 94 -7.14 -11.37 2.61
N SER A 95 -8.19 -10.68 3.09
CA SER A 95 -9.29 -10.20 2.26
C SER A 95 -8.81 -9.15 1.25
N LYS A 96 -7.97 -8.21 1.69
CA LYS A 96 -7.37 -7.19 0.82
C LYS A 96 -6.60 -7.83 -0.33
N LYS A 97 -5.74 -8.81 -0.05
CA LYS A 97 -4.98 -9.53 -1.09
C LYS A 97 -5.91 -10.35 -1.99
N SER A 98 -6.84 -11.10 -1.42
CA SER A 98 -7.79 -11.93 -2.16
C SER A 98 -8.58 -11.12 -3.18
N ILE A 99 -9.18 -10.01 -2.76
CA ILE A 99 -9.96 -9.11 -3.62
C ILE A 99 -9.07 -8.51 -4.71
N TYR A 100 -7.86 -8.07 -4.36
CA TYR A 100 -6.91 -7.53 -5.34
C TYR A 100 -6.60 -8.54 -6.45
N TYR A 101 -6.24 -9.77 -6.10
CA TYR A 101 -5.92 -10.82 -7.08
C TYR A 101 -7.14 -11.23 -7.91
N PHE A 102 -8.33 -11.24 -7.30
CA PHE A 102 -9.56 -11.49 -8.03
C PHE A 102 -9.79 -10.43 -9.12
N LEU A 103 -9.64 -9.14 -8.79
CA LEU A 103 -9.78 -8.05 -9.75
C LEU A 103 -8.71 -8.10 -10.85
N GLU A 104 -7.47 -8.43 -10.49
CA GLU A 104 -6.38 -8.61 -11.44
C GLU A 104 -6.65 -9.78 -12.41
N ASN A 105 -7.17 -10.90 -11.90
CA ASN A 105 -7.57 -12.05 -12.71
C ASN A 105 -8.67 -11.69 -13.72
N VAL A 106 -9.72 -11.00 -13.26
CA VAL A 106 -10.82 -10.55 -14.11
C VAL A 106 -10.30 -9.62 -15.21
N HIS A 107 -9.44 -8.66 -14.85
CA HIS A 107 -8.80 -7.78 -15.83
C HIS A 107 -7.96 -8.54 -16.86
N PHE A 108 -7.14 -9.49 -16.41
CA PHE A 108 -6.32 -10.30 -17.29
C PHE A 108 -7.17 -11.10 -18.30
N VAL A 109 -8.26 -11.72 -17.84
CA VAL A 109 -9.18 -12.46 -18.71
C VAL A 109 -9.84 -11.54 -19.75
N ILE A 110 -10.34 -10.38 -19.35
CA ILE A 110 -10.96 -9.40 -20.24
C ILE A 110 -9.94 -8.90 -21.27
N PHE A 111 -8.75 -8.53 -20.83
CA PHE A 111 -7.70 -8.00 -21.71
C PHE A 111 -7.20 -9.05 -22.71
N ARG A 112 -7.12 -10.33 -22.29
CA ARG A 112 -6.76 -11.44 -23.17
C ARG A 112 -7.80 -11.65 -24.27
N ARG A 113 -9.10 -11.57 -23.95
CA ARG A 113 -10.19 -11.65 -24.94
C ARG A 113 -10.09 -10.52 -25.96
N LEU A 114 -10.01 -9.28 -25.50
CA LEU A 114 -9.89 -8.08 -26.36
C LEU A 114 -8.63 -8.11 -27.25
N ARG A 115 -7.51 -8.63 -26.74
CA ARG A 115 -6.28 -8.78 -27.56
C ARG A 115 -6.43 -9.86 -28.63
N SER A 116 -7.19 -10.92 -28.37
CA SER A 116 -7.45 -11.98 -29.34
C SER A 116 -8.35 -11.52 -30.49
N GLU A 117 -9.32 -10.64 -30.21
CA GLU A 117 -10.19 -10.03 -31.23
C GLU A 117 -9.40 -9.04 -32.09
N LYS A 118 -8.68 -8.09 -31.46
CA LYS A 118 -7.84 -7.14 -32.21
C LYS A 118 -6.78 -7.79 -33.09
N ARG A 119 -6.22 -8.95 -32.68
CA ARG A 119 -5.26 -9.69 -33.51
C ARG A 119 -5.92 -10.28 -34.75
N ARG A 120 -7.17 -10.75 -34.64
CA ARG A 120 -7.95 -11.23 -35.79
C ARG A 120 -8.23 -10.08 -36.76
N ASP A 121 -8.73 -8.95 -36.27
CA ASP A 121 -9.02 -7.77 -37.10
C ASP A 121 -7.78 -7.22 -37.85
N ILE A 122 -6.60 -7.23 -37.21
CA ILE A 122 -5.35 -6.79 -37.83
C ILE A 122 -4.88 -7.79 -38.89
N TYR A 123 -5.03 -9.09 -38.64
CA TYR A 123 -4.66 -10.12 -39.61
C TYR A 123 -5.50 -9.98 -40.88
N ASP A 124 -6.83 -9.81 -40.73
CA ASP A 124 -7.75 -9.63 -41.84
C ASP A 124 -7.43 -8.36 -42.64
N LYS A 125 -7.17 -7.23 -41.96
CA LYS A 125 -6.77 -5.98 -42.63
C LYS A 125 -5.42 -6.07 -43.35
N LYS A 126 -4.46 -6.82 -42.80
CA LYS A 126 -3.14 -6.99 -43.43
C LYS A 126 -3.22 -7.90 -44.65
N LEU A 127 -4.10 -8.91 -44.60
CA LEU A 127 -4.39 -9.77 -45.74
C LEU A 127 -4.94 -8.94 -46.91
N ILE A 128 -5.95 -8.10 -46.66
CA ILE A 128 -6.59 -7.24 -47.68
C ILE A 128 -5.55 -6.29 -48.33
N ARG A 129 -4.70 -5.63 -47.52
CA ARG A 129 -3.66 -4.73 -48.04
C ARG A 129 -2.61 -5.42 -48.93
N ASN A 130 -2.25 -6.66 -48.61
CA ASN A 130 -1.29 -7.41 -49.42
C ASN A 130 -1.87 -7.76 -50.79
N TYR A 131 -3.17 -8.06 -50.88
CA TYR A 131 -3.85 -8.26 -52.16
C TYR A 131 -3.88 -6.97 -53.00
N GLU A 132 -4.18 -5.83 -52.39
CA GLU A 132 -4.21 -4.53 -53.09
C GLU A 132 -2.82 -4.12 -53.61
N ASN A 133 -1.77 -4.26 -52.79
CA ASN A 133 -0.41 -3.88 -53.16
C ASN A 133 0.18 -4.77 -54.27
N ASN A 134 -0.12 -6.07 -54.28
CA ASN A 134 0.33 -6.95 -55.36
C ASN A 134 -0.32 -6.54 -56.70
N SER A 135 -1.58 -6.11 -56.69
CA SER A 135 -2.26 -5.63 -57.92
C SER A 135 -1.73 -4.30 -58.48
N MET A 136 -1.06 -3.49 -57.65
CA MET A 136 -0.50 -2.20 -58.04
C MET A 136 0.97 -2.31 -58.48
N ASN A 137 1.76 -3.20 -57.88
CA ASN A 137 3.14 -3.45 -58.31
C ASN A 137 3.23 -4.04 -59.72
N ASP A 138 2.22 -4.80 -60.16
CA ASP A 138 2.15 -5.31 -61.53
C ASP A 138 1.97 -4.18 -62.57
N LYS A 139 1.65 -2.95 -62.16
CA LYS A 139 1.42 -1.80 -63.04
C LYS A 139 2.56 -0.78 -63.09
N GLU A 140 3.54 -0.84 -62.17
CA GLU A 140 4.59 0.20 -62.03
C GLU A 140 5.99 -0.24 -62.50
N ASN A 141 6.16 -1.47 -63.00
CA ASN A 141 7.47 -2.03 -63.37
C ASN A 141 8.09 -1.46 -64.67
N ASP A 142 7.44 -0.52 -65.35
CA ASP A 142 7.89 -0.12 -66.70
C ASP A 142 8.97 0.96 -66.73
N ASN A 143 9.27 1.66 -65.63
CA ASN A 143 10.31 2.70 -65.65
C ASN A 143 11.01 2.85 -64.29
N ASN A 144 12.33 2.62 -64.19
CA ASN A 144 13.31 3.57 -63.61
C ASN A 144 14.71 3.00 -63.29
N PHE A 145 15.71 3.88 -63.47
CA PHE A 145 17.16 3.72 -63.25
C PHE A 145 17.53 3.32 -61.79
N ILE A 146 18.49 2.40 -61.68
CA ILE A 146 18.64 1.50 -60.52
C ILE A 146 19.49 2.10 -59.36
N GLY A 147 20.41 3.03 -59.61
CA GLY A 147 21.43 3.44 -58.62
C GLY A 147 20.95 4.36 -57.47
N ASP A 148 20.34 5.51 -57.79
CA ASP A 148 19.98 6.54 -56.79
C ASP A 148 18.72 6.20 -55.98
N SER A 149 17.85 5.38 -56.56
CA SER A 149 16.65 4.88 -55.88
C SER A 149 17.00 3.92 -54.74
N ILE A 150 18.08 3.14 -54.86
CA ILE A 150 18.52 2.20 -53.83
C ILE A 150 19.08 2.94 -52.61
N ASN A 151 19.93 3.94 -52.82
CA ASN A 151 20.56 4.67 -51.72
C ASN A 151 19.53 5.48 -50.91
N SER A 152 18.60 6.15 -51.60
CA SER A 152 17.50 6.87 -50.95
C SER A 152 16.52 5.93 -50.22
N LYS A 153 16.28 4.70 -50.74
CA LYS A 153 15.51 3.66 -50.04
C LYS A 153 16.20 3.21 -48.76
N ILE A 154 17.50 2.95 -48.78
CA ILE A 154 18.28 2.51 -47.60
C ILE A 154 18.25 3.57 -46.49
N VAL A 155 18.49 4.85 -46.83
CA VAL A 155 18.47 5.95 -45.84
C VAL A 155 17.08 6.14 -45.23
N LYS A 156 16.01 6.06 -46.05
CA LYS A 156 14.63 6.09 -45.55
C LYS A 156 14.35 4.91 -44.61
N GLN A 157 14.86 3.73 -44.91
CA GLN A 157 14.66 2.53 -44.11
C GLN A 157 15.39 2.61 -42.76
N ILE A 158 16.59 3.17 -42.71
CA ILE A 158 17.33 3.41 -41.45
C ILE A 158 16.60 4.43 -40.56
N ASN A 159 16.14 5.55 -41.14
CA ASN A 159 15.39 6.56 -40.39
C ASN A 159 14.05 6.01 -39.89
N PHE A 160 13.35 5.24 -40.72
CA PHE A 160 12.12 4.55 -40.36
C PHE A 160 12.33 3.57 -39.20
N VAL A 161 13.38 2.75 -39.22
CA VAL A 161 13.72 1.82 -38.13
C VAL A 161 14.03 2.58 -36.82
N LYS A 162 14.74 3.71 -36.91
CA LYS A 162 15.06 4.53 -35.73
C LYS A 162 13.81 5.21 -35.14
N GLU A 163 12.92 5.69 -36.00
CA GLU A 163 11.62 6.23 -35.60
C GLU A 163 10.74 5.14 -34.99
N GLU A 164 10.62 3.98 -35.64
CA GLU A 164 9.88 2.83 -35.11
C GLU A 164 10.39 2.41 -33.73
N ASN A 165 11.71 2.34 -33.52
CA ASN A 165 12.29 2.03 -32.22
C ASN A 165 11.90 3.06 -31.15
N ASN A 166 11.92 4.35 -31.49
CA ASN A 166 11.48 5.42 -30.59
C ASN A 166 9.97 5.38 -30.33
N PHE A 167 9.15 5.09 -31.34
CA PHE A 167 7.71 4.91 -31.22
C PHE A 167 7.37 3.68 -30.38
N ILE A 168 8.06 2.55 -30.58
CA ILE A 168 7.93 1.33 -29.78
C ILE A 168 8.30 1.62 -28.33
N LYS A 169 9.39 2.36 -28.07
CA LYS A 169 9.81 2.75 -26.71
C LYS A 169 8.77 3.67 -26.05
N LYS A 170 8.22 4.66 -26.76
CA LYS A 170 7.12 5.52 -26.30
C LYS A 170 5.83 4.73 -26.05
N LYS A 171 5.49 3.78 -26.92
CA LYS A 171 4.30 2.93 -26.83
C LYS A 171 4.41 1.94 -25.67
N LYS A 172 5.60 1.37 -25.44
CA LYS A 172 5.93 0.56 -24.26
C LYS A 172 5.74 1.39 -22.98
N LYS A 173 6.36 2.59 -22.88
CA LYS A 173 6.17 3.50 -21.73
C LYS A 173 4.70 3.83 -21.48
N LYS A 174 3.91 4.16 -22.52
CA LYS A 174 2.48 4.45 -22.39
C LYS A 174 1.68 3.22 -21.91
N LYS A 175 2.00 2.03 -22.40
CA LYS A 175 1.38 0.77 -21.96
C LYS A 175 1.65 0.48 -20.47
N TYR A 176 2.90 0.64 -20.02
CA TYR A 176 3.26 0.42 -18.61
C TYR A 176 2.61 1.46 -17.68
N PHE A 177 2.44 2.70 -18.12
CA PHE A 177 1.72 3.73 -17.35
C PHE A 177 0.24 3.38 -17.13
N HIS A 178 -0.49 2.99 -18.18
CA HIS A 178 -1.88 2.56 -18.03
C HIS A 178 -2.02 1.35 -17.13
N LEU A 179 -1.11 0.38 -17.21
CA LEU A 179 -1.10 -0.79 -16.35
C LEU A 179 -0.94 -0.41 -14.86
N SER A 180 -0.02 0.52 -14.56
CA SER A 180 0.18 1.04 -13.19
C SER A 180 -1.09 1.67 -12.58
N LEU A 181 -1.87 2.38 -13.40
CA LEU A 181 -3.14 2.97 -12.97
C LEU A 181 -4.18 1.91 -12.60
N TYR A 182 -4.31 0.83 -13.39
CA TYR A 182 -5.24 -0.26 -13.08
C TYR A 182 -4.86 -1.00 -11.79
N HIS A 183 -3.57 -1.27 -11.58
CA HIS A 183 -3.13 -1.88 -10.32
C HIS A 183 -3.42 -0.99 -9.12
N SER A 184 -3.20 0.32 -9.24
CA SER A 184 -3.55 1.27 -8.20
C SER A 184 -5.05 1.19 -7.92
N PHE A 185 -5.88 1.25 -8.95
CA PHE A 185 -7.34 1.14 -8.83
C PHE A 185 -7.80 -0.13 -8.10
N TYR A 186 -7.29 -1.31 -8.48
CA TYR A 186 -7.66 -2.57 -7.80
C TYR A 186 -7.28 -2.58 -6.33
N GLU A 187 -6.17 -1.94 -5.99
CA GLU A 187 -5.73 -1.83 -4.61
C GLU A 187 -6.58 -0.86 -3.79
N TYR A 188 -7.04 0.24 -4.38
CA TYR A 188 -8.02 1.12 -3.72
C TYR A 188 -9.33 0.38 -3.46
N VAL A 189 -9.86 -0.33 -4.46
CA VAL A 189 -11.10 -1.10 -4.33
C VAL A 189 -10.94 -2.17 -3.25
N SER A 190 -9.83 -2.90 -3.23
CA SER A 190 -9.58 -3.92 -2.21
C SER A 190 -9.39 -3.34 -0.81
N CYS A 191 -8.73 -2.18 -0.70
CA CYS A 191 -8.61 -1.41 0.54
C CYS A 191 -9.98 -1.01 1.10
N ILE A 192 -10.86 -0.46 0.27
CA ILE A 192 -12.21 -0.01 0.68
C ILE A 192 -13.05 -1.20 1.16
N LEU A 193 -13.09 -2.28 0.39
CA LEU A 193 -13.91 -3.45 0.71
C LEU A 193 -13.42 -4.19 1.98
N SER A 194 -12.10 -4.23 2.21
CA SER A 194 -11.52 -4.87 3.39
C SER A 194 -11.45 -3.96 4.62
N TYR A 195 -11.77 -2.67 4.47
CA TYR A 195 -11.58 -1.66 5.52
C TYR A 195 -12.34 -1.91 6.82
N PRO A 196 -13.61 -2.36 6.82
CA PRO A 196 -14.35 -2.59 8.06
C PRO A 196 -13.63 -3.53 9.03
N LEU A 197 -12.95 -4.56 8.51
CA LEU A 197 -12.15 -5.50 9.31
C LEU A 197 -10.97 -4.80 10.00
N LEU A 198 -10.30 -3.89 9.29
CA LEU A 198 -9.22 -3.09 9.85
C LEU A 198 -9.73 -2.17 10.97
N ASN A 199 -10.87 -1.50 10.76
CA ASN A 199 -11.47 -0.61 11.76
C ASN A 199 -11.86 -1.38 13.04
N ILE A 200 -12.56 -2.52 12.87
CA ILE A 200 -12.92 -3.41 13.97
C ILE A 200 -11.67 -3.88 14.74
N SER A 201 -10.58 -4.23 14.03
CA SER A 201 -9.34 -4.64 14.68
C SER A 201 -8.77 -3.56 15.62
N THR A 202 -8.77 -2.29 15.18
CA THR A 202 -8.27 -1.17 15.98
C THR A 202 -9.16 -0.84 17.16
N LYS A 203 -10.49 -0.92 17.00
CA LYS A 203 -11.44 -0.73 18.10
C LYS A 203 -11.32 -1.83 19.17
N LEU A 204 -11.08 -3.08 18.75
CA LEU A 204 -10.91 -4.20 19.66
C LEU A 204 -9.64 -4.13 20.52
N ILE A 205 -8.56 -3.54 20.01
CA ILE A 205 -7.31 -3.39 20.78
C ILE A 205 -7.56 -2.64 22.10
N ILE A 206 -8.43 -1.63 22.07
CA ILE A 206 -8.75 -0.78 23.21
C ILE A 206 -9.93 -1.34 24.03
N PHE A 207 -10.91 -1.94 23.36
CA PHE A 207 -12.18 -2.32 23.99
C PHE A 207 -12.00 -3.25 25.21
N GLN A 208 -12.27 -2.77 26.42
CA GLN A 208 -11.81 -3.36 27.68
C GLN A 208 -12.67 -4.52 28.25
N ASN A 209 -13.58 -5.10 27.46
CA ASN A 209 -14.48 -6.13 27.98
C ASN A 209 -13.81 -7.52 27.99
N ASN A 210 -13.01 -7.80 29.01
CA ASN A 210 -12.16 -9.00 29.10
C ASN A 210 -12.83 -10.23 29.72
N SER A 211 -14.09 -10.11 30.18
CA SER A 211 -14.79 -11.19 30.89
C SER A 211 -15.28 -12.34 29.99
N ARG A 212 -15.35 -12.15 28.66
CA ARG A 212 -15.97 -13.10 27.72
C ARG A 212 -15.04 -13.55 26.58
N SER A 213 -15.50 -14.54 25.82
CA SER A 213 -14.77 -15.12 24.68
C SER A 213 -14.45 -14.09 23.59
N LEU A 214 -13.36 -14.33 22.84
CA LEU A 214 -12.90 -13.41 21.80
C LEU A 214 -13.94 -13.17 20.70
N LEU A 215 -14.66 -14.22 20.28
CA LEU A 215 -15.76 -14.12 19.32
C LEU A 215 -16.91 -13.26 19.83
N TYR A 216 -17.25 -13.37 21.12
CA TYR A 216 -18.25 -12.52 21.73
C TYR A 216 -17.83 -11.05 21.67
N ASN A 217 -16.56 -10.75 21.96
CA ASN A 217 -16.04 -9.38 21.89
C ASN A 217 -16.08 -8.81 20.48
N ILE A 218 -15.75 -9.61 19.46
CA ILE A 218 -15.90 -9.20 18.05
C ILE A 218 -17.38 -8.93 17.72
N LYS A 219 -18.29 -9.83 18.08
CA LYS A 219 -19.73 -9.63 17.82
C LYS A 219 -20.26 -8.40 18.54
N ASN A 220 -19.80 -8.18 19.77
CA ASN A 220 -20.23 -7.06 20.60
C ASN A 220 -19.74 -5.73 20.04
N ILE A 221 -18.46 -5.61 19.64
CA ILE A 221 -17.95 -4.37 19.06
C ILE A 221 -18.65 -4.03 17.74
N ILE A 222 -18.97 -5.04 16.92
CA ILE A 222 -19.70 -4.85 15.66
C ILE A 222 -21.11 -4.33 15.96
N ARG A 223 -21.83 -5.00 16.88
CA ARG A 223 -23.18 -4.58 17.29
C ARG A 223 -23.17 -3.16 17.87
N LEU A 224 -22.24 -2.85 18.78
CA LEU A 224 -22.13 -1.52 19.39
C LEU A 224 -21.77 -0.46 18.36
N THR A 225 -20.81 -0.72 17.47
CA THR A 225 -20.44 0.24 16.41
C THR A 225 -21.64 0.53 15.51
N TYR A 226 -22.40 -0.49 15.12
CA TYR A 226 -23.59 -0.31 14.31
C TYR A 226 -24.70 0.46 15.04
N MET A 227 -24.92 0.20 16.33
CA MET A 227 -25.98 0.85 17.11
C MET A 227 -25.69 2.33 17.38
N TYR A 228 -24.43 2.70 17.62
CA TYR A 228 -24.04 4.08 17.97
C TYR A 228 -23.65 4.94 16.76
N ASP A 229 -22.82 4.41 15.86
CA ASP A 229 -22.25 5.17 14.73
C ASP A 229 -22.87 4.77 13.37
N GLY A 230 -23.75 3.76 13.33
CA GLY A 230 -24.30 3.21 12.10
C GLY A 230 -23.26 2.59 11.17
N ILE A 231 -23.55 2.60 9.86
CA ILE A 231 -22.65 2.08 8.83
C ILE A 231 -21.39 2.95 8.69
N TYR A 232 -21.54 4.27 8.89
CA TYR A 232 -20.43 5.23 8.81
C TYR A 232 -19.32 4.93 9.82
N GLY A 233 -19.69 4.44 11.02
CA GLY A 233 -18.73 4.03 12.05
C GLY A 233 -17.72 2.96 11.62
N PHE A 234 -18.04 2.13 10.62
CA PHE A 234 -17.11 1.14 10.06
C PHE A 234 -16.15 1.72 9.03
N PHE A 235 -16.50 2.85 8.40
CA PHE A 235 -15.68 3.52 7.39
C PHE A 235 -15.01 4.81 7.90
N LYS A 236 -15.19 5.14 9.18
CA LYS A 236 -14.52 6.27 9.81
C LYS A 236 -13.01 6.12 9.74
N GLY A 237 -12.33 7.14 9.19
CA GLY A 237 -10.89 7.15 8.97
C GLY A 237 -10.41 6.54 7.65
N LEU A 238 -11.31 6.11 6.76
CA LEU A 238 -10.96 5.47 5.48
C LEU A 238 -10.08 6.39 4.62
N ASN A 239 -10.41 7.68 4.53
CA ASN A 239 -9.65 8.64 3.72
C ASN A 239 -8.18 8.70 4.14
N ASN A 240 -7.89 8.75 5.45
CA ASN A 240 -6.51 8.79 5.94
C ASN A 240 -5.75 7.50 5.60
N TYR A 241 -6.42 6.35 5.73
CA TYR A 241 -5.84 5.07 5.35
C TYR A 241 -5.52 5.01 3.84
N LEU A 242 -6.41 5.49 2.99
CA LEU A 242 -6.21 5.54 1.55
C LEU A 242 -5.07 6.49 1.15
N ILE A 243 -4.95 7.64 1.81
CA ILE A 243 -3.83 8.57 1.59
C ILE A 243 -2.50 7.92 1.94
N ILE A 244 -2.40 7.21 3.07
CA ILE A 244 -1.18 6.47 3.45
C ILE A 244 -0.83 5.44 2.37
N GLN A 245 -1.79 4.63 1.93
CA GLN A 245 -1.55 3.63 0.89
C GLN A 245 -1.10 4.25 -0.44
N SER A 246 -1.60 5.45 -0.75
CA SER A 246 -1.25 6.18 -1.97
C SER A 246 0.21 6.60 -2.02
N MET A 247 0.80 6.97 -0.87
CA MET A 247 2.17 7.45 -0.80
C MET A 247 3.19 6.38 -1.20
N ASP A 248 2.98 5.14 -0.77
CA ASP A 248 3.80 4.00 -1.20
C ASP A 248 3.74 3.79 -2.73
N LYS A 249 2.60 4.09 -3.36
CA LYS A 249 2.43 3.93 -4.81
C LYS A 249 3.05 5.07 -5.59
N VAL A 250 2.89 6.30 -5.13
CA VAL A 250 3.59 7.46 -5.67
C VAL A 250 5.09 7.21 -5.63
N LEU A 251 5.61 6.69 -4.51
CA LEU A 251 6.99 6.28 -4.36
C LEU A 251 7.41 5.21 -5.38
N ASN A 252 6.64 4.13 -5.52
CA ASN A 252 6.95 3.09 -6.50
C ASN A 252 6.95 3.62 -7.96
N CYS A 253 6.00 4.50 -8.28
CA CYS A 253 5.92 5.12 -9.60
C CYS A 253 7.09 6.07 -9.84
N PHE A 254 7.49 6.83 -8.82
CA PHE A 254 8.66 7.70 -8.85
C PHE A 254 9.92 6.88 -9.12
N LEU A 255 10.17 5.84 -8.33
CA LEU A 255 11.33 4.95 -8.50
C LEU A 255 11.37 4.29 -9.87
N TYR A 256 10.22 3.85 -10.39
CA TYR A 256 10.15 3.33 -11.74
C TYR A 256 10.53 4.40 -12.77
N ARG A 257 9.96 5.61 -12.68
CA ARG A 257 10.22 6.67 -13.65
C ARG A 257 11.69 7.11 -13.65
N THR A 258 12.31 7.20 -12.48
CA THR A 258 13.69 7.70 -12.32
C THR A 258 14.75 6.63 -12.60
N PHE A 259 14.58 5.41 -12.10
CA PHE A 259 15.64 4.40 -12.12
C PHE A 259 15.46 3.27 -13.15
N SER A 260 14.29 3.16 -13.81
CA SER A 260 14.00 2.08 -14.77
C SER A 260 14.99 1.95 -15.93
N ASN A 261 15.67 3.02 -16.33
CA ASN A 261 16.57 2.99 -17.49
C ASN A 261 18.05 2.96 -17.09
N SER A 262 18.37 3.11 -15.80
CA SER A 262 19.71 3.50 -15.36
C SER A 262 20.35 2.56 -14.33
N CYS A 263 19.57 1.72 -13.63
CA CYS A 263 20.09 0.88 -12.55
C CYS A 263 19.69 -0.59 -12.68
N SER A 264 20.50 -1.49 -12.12
CA SER A 264 20.17 -2.91 -11.97
C SER A 264 19.01 -3.11 -10.97
N TYR A 265 18.26 -4.21 -11.11
CA TYR A 265 17.07 -4.49 -10.31
C TYR A 265 17.35 -4.48 -8.80
N ASP A 266 18.43 -5.12 -8.37
CA ASP A 266 18.77 -5.23 -6.95
C ASP A 266 19.03 -3.85 -6.31
N LYS A 267 19.71 -2.96 -7.03
CA LYS A 267 19.93 -1.57 -6.58
C LYS A 267 18.62 -0.79 -6.47
N VAL A 268 17.66 -1.02 -7.37
CA VAL A 268 16.34 -0.37 -7.29
C VAL A 268 15.54 -0.89 -6.09
N VAL A 269 15.69 -2.17 -5.74
CA VAL A 269 15.02 -2.75 -4.56
C VAL A 269 15.60 -2.18 -3.27
N THR A 270 16.92 -2.04 -3.15
CA THR A 270 17.55 -1.45 -1.96
C THR A 270 17.19 0.03 -1.81
N ILE A 271 17.27 0.82 -2.89
CA ILE A 271 16.83 2.22 -2.91
C ILE A 271 15.36 2.32 -2.51
N LYS A 272 14.50 1.41 -2.98
CA LYS A 272 13.10 1.36 -2.59
C LYS A 272 12.93 1.18 -1.09
N VAL A 273 13.65 0.23 -0.48
CA VAL A 273 13.56 -0.03 0.95
C VAL A 273 13.94 1.23 1.73
N VAL A 274 15.06 1.86 1.38
CA VAL A 274 15.54 3.06 2.06
C VAL A 274 14.59 4.25 1.89
N LEU A 275 14.10 4.49 0.68
CA LEU A 275 13.20 5.62 0.45
C LEU A 275 11.81 5.39 1.07
N SER A 276 11.36 4.13 1.16
CA SER A 276 10.13 3.76 1.85
C SER A 276 10.25 3.93 3.37
N THR A 277 11.39 3.58 3.98
CA THR A 277 11.60 3.84 5.41
C THR A 277 11.63 5.34 5.71
N CYS A 278 12.32 6.14 4.89
CA CYS A 278 12.30 7.60 4.99
C CYS A 278 10.89 8.19 4.83
N LEU A 279 10.10 7.70 3.86
CA LEU A 279 8.74 8.18 3.68
C LEU A 279 7.87 7.83 4.89
N ASN A 280 8.01 6.62 5.43
CA ASN A 280 7.27 6.18 6.61
C ASN A 280 7.65 6.96 7.88
N THR A 281 8.91 7.36 8.06
CA THR A 281 9.30 8.20 9.21
C THR A 281 8.71 9.59 9.10
N ILE A 282 8.68 10.20 7.90
CA ILE A 282 8.05 11.50 7.66
C ILE A 282 6.52 11.42 7.87
N MET A 283 5.89 10.33 7.40
CA MET A 283 4.44 10.11 7.51
C MET A 283 3.99 9.59 8.88
N ALA A 284 4.90 9.27 9.80
CA ALA A 284 4.58 8.70 11.11
C ALA A 284 3.48 9.47 11.90
N PRO A 285 3.48 10.82 12.04
CA PRO A 285 2.40 11.52 12.75
C PRO A 285 1.04 11.33 12.07
N TYR A 286 1.03 11.28 10.74
CA TYR A 286 -0.19 11.05 9.97
C TYR A 286 -0.69 9.60 10.10
N ILE A 287 0.23 8.63 10.14
CA ILE A 287 -0.09 7.22 10.43
C ILE A 287 -0.70 7.08 11.84
N GLN A 288 -0.12 7.76 12.83
CA GLN A 288 -0.65 7.78 14.20
C GLN A 288 -2.05 8.40 14.26
N TYR A 289 -2.27 9.53 13.58
CA TYR A 289 -3.61 10.11 13.45
C TYR A 289 -4.60 9.18 12.73
N SER A 290 -4.16 8.44 11.72
CA SER A 290 -5.00 7.45 11.04
C SER A 290 -5.41 6.28 11.95
N ILE A 291 -4.52 5.86 12.87
CA ILE A 291 -4.87 4.89 13.93
C ILE A 291 -5.94 5.50 14.86
N LEU A 292 -5.76 6.74 15.29
CA LEU A 292 -6.72 7.44 16.15
C LEU A 292 -8.08 7.63 15.48
N ASN A 293 -8.12 8.15 14.24
CA ASN A 293 -9.37 8.42 13.53
C ASN A 293 -10.22 7.14 13.34
N ARG A 294 -9.58 5.98 13.21
CA ARG A 294 -10.26 4.67 13.13
C ARG A 294 -10.94 4.26 14.44
N SER A 295 -10.31 4.56 15.58
CA SER A 295 -10.81 4.14 16.89
C SER A 295 -11.82 5.10 17.51
N GLN A 296 -12.05 6.27 16.89
CA GLN A 296 -13.05 7.23 17.33
C GLN A 296 -14.46 6.67 17.14
N SER A 297 -15.29 6.80 18.17
CA SER A 297 -16.66 6.31 18.16
C SER A 297 -17.43 6.91 19.33
N LEU A 298 -18.75 6.98 19.21
CA LEU A 298 -19.62 7.34 20.34
C LEU A 298 -19.78 6.18 21.35
N VAL A 299 -19.32 4.97 21.00
CA VAL A 299 -19.36 3.81 21.90
C VAL A 299 -18.52 4.08 23.17
N PRO A 300 -19.06 3.80 24.37
CA PRO A 300 -18.32 3.99 25.61
C PRO A 300 -17.07 3.09 25.67
N GLY A 301 -15.97 3.64 26.17
CA GLY A 301 -14.66 2.97 26.19
C GLY A 301 -13.86 3.01 24.88
N LEU A 302 -14.39 3.64 23.82
CA LEU A 302 -13.62 3.99 22.61
C LEU A 302 -13.13 5.45 22.64
N CYS A 303 -12.40 5.89 21.62
CA CYS A 303 -11.77 7.21 21.62
C CYS A 303 -12.77 8.35 21.37
N LYS A 304 -12.55 9.48 22.04
CA LYS A 304 -13.21 10.78 21.79
C LYS A 304 -12.97 11.25 20.37
N GLU A 305 -13.94 11.95 19.80
CA GLU A 305 -13.74 12.65 18.55
C GLU A 305 -12.70 13.77 18.72
N THR A 306 -11.62 13.69 17.96
CA THR A 306 -10.54 14.67 17.95
C THR A 306 -10.21 15.03 16.51
N THR A 307 -10.10 16.32 16.23
CA THR A 307 -9.73 16.79 14.88
C THR A 307 -8.23 16.65 14.64
N PHE A 308 -7.82 16.64 13.37
CA PHE A 308 -6.40 16.57 12.99
C PHE A 308 -5.59 17.72 13.58
N SER A 309 -6.12 18.95 13.56
CA SER A 309 -5.44 20.12 14.10
C SER A 309 -5.19 19.99 15.60
N GLN A 310 -6.17 19.51 16.36
CA GLN A 310 -6.00 19.27 17.80
C GLN A 310 -4.95 18.20 18.09
N PHE A 311 -4.94 17.11 17.32
CA PHE A 311 -3.92 16.07 17.45
C PHE A 311 -2.52 16.60 17.10
N PHE A 312 -2.40 17.34 16.01
CA PHE A 312 -1.14 17.87 15.49
C PHE A 312 -0.50 18.91 16.42
N ASN A 313 -1.32 19.76 17.05
CA ASN A 313 -0.85 20.75 18.03
C ASN A 313 -0.31 20.10 19.31
N ASN A 314 -0.90 18.99 19.74
CA ASN A 314 -0.49 18.25 20.94
C ASN A 314 0.58 17.18 20.65
N PHE A 315 1.13 17.16 19.43
CA PHE A 315 2.09 16.17 19.01
C PHE A 315 3.52 16.52 19.48
N ASN A 316 4.27 15.52 19.93
CA ASN A 316 5.64 15.70 20.44
C ASN A 316 6.67 15.86 19.30
N TRP A 317 6.65 17.01 18.62
CA TRP A 317 7.50 17.33 17.47
C TRP A 317 9.00 17.16 17.73
N LYS A 318 9.48 17.53 18.92
CA LYS A 318 10.90 17.46 19.27
C LYS A 318 11.43 16.02 19.23
N SER A 319 10.70 15.07 19.82
CA SER A 319 11.06 13.65 19.79
C SER A 319 10.93 13.07 18.38
N HIS A 320 9.89 13.46 17.66
CA HIS A 320 9.67 13.01 16.30
C HIS A 320 10.78 13.44 15.34
N LEU A 321 11.17 14.72 15.35
CA LEU A 321 12.24 15.25 14.50
C LEU A 321 13.58 14.59 14.79
N SER A 322 13.86 14.27 16.07
CA SER A 322 15.05 13.49 16.45
C SER A 322 15.01 12.07 15.87
N ASN A 323 13.86 11.40 15.90
CA ASN A 323 13.73 10.07 15.30
C ASN A 323 13.85 10.09 13.77
N VAL A 324 13.30 11.12 13.13
CA VAL A 324 13.42 11.32 11.67
C VAL A 324 14.88 11.55 11.28
N SER A 325 15.63 12.36 12.04
CA SER A 325 17.04 12.60 11.73
C SER A 325 17.89 11.32 11.87
N VAL A 326 17.69 10.54 12.93
CA VAL A 326 18.37 9.24 13.10
C VAL A 326 17.99 8.27 11.98
N GLY A 327 16.70 8.21 11.61
CA GLY A 327 16.22 7.37 10.51
C GLY A 327 16.82 7.75 9.15
N LEU A 328 16.98 9.06 8.90
CA LEU A 328 17.63 9.59 7.68
C LEU A 328 19.13 9.28 7.64
N VAL A 329 19.82 9.38 8.79
CA VAL A 329 21.26 9.03 8.86
C VAL A 329 21.45 7.53 8.60
N ALA A 330 20.64 6.67 9.21
CA ALA A 330 20.69 5.22 8.97
C ALA A 330 20.40 4.87 7.50
N ALA A 331 19.41 5.53 6.89
CA ALA A 331 19.11 5.44 5.47
C ALA A 331 20.29 5.88 4.59
N GLY A 332 20.94 7.00 4.93
CA GLY A 332 22.12 7.52 4.22
C GLY A 332 23.29 6.56 4.28
N VAL A 333 23.59 5.99 5.46
CA VAL A 333 24.65 4.97 5.62
C VAL A 333 24.34 3.73 4.77
N GLN A 334 23.10 3.26 4.78
CA GLN A 334 22.69 2.12 3.94
C GLN A 334 22.88 2.40 2.45
N LEU A 335 22.62 3.62 1.98
CA LEU A 335 22.83 4.02 0.58
C LEU A 335 24.30 4.18 0.21
N ILE A 336 25.17 4.58 1.15
CA ILE A 336 26.62 4.73 0.91
C ILE A 336 27.31 3.36 0.79
N VAL A 337 26.79 2.34 1.49
CA VAL A 337 27.33 0.96 1.47
C VAL A 337 26.97 0.21 0.16
N ILE A 338 26.12 0.80 -0.71
CA ILE A 338 25.60 0.21 -1.97
C ILE A 338 26.22 0.91 -3.19
#